data_AF-A0A495ISZ8-F1
#
_entry.id   AF-A0A495ISZ8-F1
#
_cell.length_a   1.000
_cell.length_b   1.000
_cell.length_c   1.000
_cell.angle_alpha   90.00
_cell.angle_beta   90.00
_cell.angle_gamma   90.00
#
_symmetry.space_group_name_H-M   'P 1'
#
loop_
_entity.id
_entity.type
_entity.pdbx_description
1 polymer ?
#
loop_
_entity_poly.entity_id
_entity_poly.type
_entity_poly.pdbx_seq_one_letter_code
_entity_poly.pdbx_strand_id
1 'polypeptide(L)'
;MTVPMHEEVRTSVLGGEVASRGLPAAQLILCTIGALSGLIVMIMMPGLTGLGLCAVIIVATAGSTLKLIGDESLAGIAAHRCSTWWRRRDGRHIWLTPGDPALGIAPDPDYGDPQVDPGWTFPPALGACEPIDLTGTGLDDLFILWHHNPGERPYFQLIMSVQGQAEGLRSNERWAQNQAAYSESVLNAAARDTVFTRSLQLVLRVVPADLDPHEQWVQKKIEQLRETSPERVELLTPAIVSYGHLIDDARPYSEEPYSYLSIAVPENGRLMREAARIARSKNATPEGGVAQVIRDEAARIQRALQSAGFGRVDVLGEQRACAVMRAMMNPSFALDRHQGASWRNWIPSFFGGHDSVLVRASTDPDRRDEYWHTRVGVIPPSKIPPVQLGPAWLTPLLSRVEPDPGDPGDDLPPSPTMRTITVRMDLVPARIARQATKRHATNDAAKAIELQQKGQISDGSEEVLSSSSARRREDLKAGTGYHGVIWSMAVAVTGRDADDLDRACDRVTAAAGDSAIPEIRWCTDDHDIAQFWTLPLGRGLARTKFTRN
;
A
#
# COMPACT_ATOMS: atom_id res chain seq x y z
N MET A 1 6.87 35.81 -34.27
CA MET A 1 6.39 34.47 -33.87
C MET A 1 7.13 34.07 -32.63
N THR A 2 6.56 34.34 -31.46
CA THR A 2 7.04 33.81 -30.18
C THR A 2 6.72 32.33 -30.15
N VAL A 3 7.75 31.50 -30.16
CA VAL A 3 7.62 30.08 -29.84
C VAL A 3 6.90 29.99 -28.49
N PRO A 4 5.76 29.29 -28.37
CA PRO A 4 5.17 29.09 -27.06
C PRO A 4 6.22 28.38 -26.21
N MET A 5 6.58 28.96 -25.07
CA MET A 5 7.28 28.21 -24.03
C MET A 5 6.50 26.92 -23.85
N HIS A 6 7.12 25.76 -24.12
CA HIS A 6 6.57 24.52 -23.61
C HIS A 6 6.32 24.76 -22.13
N GLU A 7 5.05 24.71 -21.71
CA GLU A 7 4.70 24.69 -20.30
C GLU A 7 5.55 23.59 -19.67
N GLU A 8 6.47 23.99 -18.80
CA GLU A 8 7.45 23.10 -18.21
C GLU A 8 6.67 22.00 -17.48
N VAL A 9 6.75 20.77 -18.00
CA VAL A 9 6.00 19.63 -17.47
C VAL A 9 6.35 19.49 -16.00
N ARG A 10 5.34 19.64 -15.13
CA ARG A 10 5.58 19.62 -13.69
C ARG A 10 6.12 18.27 -13.25
N THR A 11 7.35 18.27 -12.76
CA THR A 11 7.99 17.08 -12.19
C THR A 11 7.74 16.97 -10.70
N SER A 12 7.63 15.75 -10.18
CA SER A 12 7.58 15.47 -8.74
C SER A 12 8.97 15.19 -8.19
N VAL A 13 9.23 15.52 -6.94
CA VAL A 13 10.46 15.12 -6.24
C VAL A 13 10.07 14.33 -5.00
N LEU A 14 10.24 13.00 -5.08
CA LEU A 14 9.92 12.06 -4.01
C LEU A 14 11.18 11.78 -3.17
N GLY A 15 11.78 12.84 -2.64
CA GLY A 15 13.09 12.79 -2.01
C GLY A 15 13.07 12.85 -0.47
N GLY A 16 13.56 11.79 0.18
CA GLY A 16 14.33 11.80 1.43
C GLY A 16 13.66 12.37 2.70
N GLU A 17 12.36 12.14 2.92
CA GLU A 17 11.67 12.65 4.11
C GLU A 17 11.64 11.73 5.35
N VAL A 18 12.25 10.53 5.36
CA VAL A 18 12.02 9.59 6.51
C VAL A 18 13.27 9.02 7.21
N ALA A 19 14.49 9.19 6.72
CA ALA A 19 15.68 8.84 7.50
C ALA A 19 16.35 10.09 8.10
N SER A 20 15.84 10.52 9.26
CA SER A 20 16.55 11.32 10.27
C SER A 20 17.61 12.29 9.76
N ARG A 21 17.20 13.47 9.28
CA ARG A 21 18.11 14.61 9.15
C ARG A 21 18.49 15.08 10.56
N GLY A 22 19.58 14.51 11.08
CA GLY A 22 20.04 14.63 12.47
C GLY A 22 19.50 13.53 13.38
N LEU A 23 20.26 13.21 14.44
CA LEU A 23 19.75 12.37 15.53
C LEU A 23 18.42 13.00 16.02
N PRO A 24 17.29 12.28 15.96
CA PRO A 24 16.04 12.72 16.59
C PRO A 24 16.36 13.22 17.98
N ALA A 25 15.78 14.35 18.40
CA ALA A 25 16.03 14.89 19.74
C ALA A 25 15.87 13.82 20.84
N ALA A 26 14.96 12.86 20.65
CA ALA A 26 14.80 11.70 21.52
C ALA A 26 16.04 10.78 21.56
N GLN A 27 16.66 10.46 20.42
CA GLN A 27 17.91 9.67 20.38
C GLN A 27 19.06 10.46 21.00
N LEU A 28 19.13 11.76 20.76
CA LEU A 28 20.15 12.64 21.35
C LEU A 28 20.02 12.69 22.88
N ILE A 29 18.77 12.80 23.37
CA ILE A 29 18.44 12.69 24.80
C ILE A 29 18.84 11.32 25.34
N LEU A 30 18.49 10.22 24.68
CA LEU A 30 18.85 8.86 25.08
C LEU A 30 20.37 8.65 25.13
N CYS A 31 21.11 9.13 24.15
CA CYS A 31 22.58 9.10 24.14
C CYS A 31 23.16 9.92 25.30
N THR A 32 22.62 11.11 25.57
CA THR A 32 23.08 11.94 26.71
C THR A 32 22.76 11.27 28.04
N ILE A 33 21.58 10.67 28.20
CA ILE A 33 21.21 9.91 29.39
C ILE A 33 22.15 8.71 29.56
N GLY A 34 22.39 7.92 28.52
CA GLY A 34 23.32 6.79 28.60
C GLY A 34 24.75 7.20 28.94
N ALA A 35 25.24 8.31 28.38
CA ALA A 35 26.55 8.87 28.74
C ALA A 35 26.61 9.33 30.20
N LEU A 36 25.56 10.02 30.69
CA LEU A 36 25.42 10.42 32.10
C LEU A 36 25.34 9.22 33.03
N SER A 37 24.56 8.19 32.68
CA SER A 37 24.44 6.95 33.45
C SER A 37 25.78 6.21 33.51
N GLY A 38 26.51 6.12 32.40
CA GLY A 38 27.87 5.57 32.38
C GLY A 38 28.83 6.35 33.28
N LEU A 39 28.78 7.69 33.24
CA LEU A 39 29.59 8.55 34.08
C LEU A 39 29.26 8.36 35.58
N ILE A 40 27.98 8.26 35.94
CA ILE A 40 27.54 8.01 37.32
C ILE A 40 28.07 6.66 37.82
N VAL A 41 27.99 5.62 37.00
CA VAL A 41 28.53 4.29 37.32
C VAL A 41 30.04 4.34 37.54
N MET A 42 30.76 5.07 36.69
CA MET A 42 32.20 5.25 36.82
C MET A 42 32.59 5.97 38.12
N ILE A 43 31.78 6.94 38.57
CA ILE A 43 31.98 7.67 39.83
C ILE A 43 31.65 6.79 41.05
N MET A 44 30.58 5.99 40.98
CA MET A 44 30.13 5.15 42.10
C MET A 44 30.96 3.87 42.29
N MET A 45 31.58 3.36 41.22
CA MET A 45 32.44 2.18 41.25
C MET A 45 33.82 2.49 40.66
N PRO A 46 34.70 3.18 41.40
CA PRO A 46 36.02 3.52 40.88
C PRO A 46 36.86 2.27 40.59
N GLY A 47 37.63 2.31 39.49
CA GLY A 47 38.53 1.23 39.06
C GLY A 47 38.14 0.61 37.71
N LEU A 48 38.84 -0.46 37.33
CA LEU A 48 38.65 -1.16 36.04
C LEU A 48 37.21 -1.71 35.87
N THR A 49 36.54 -2.07 36.97
CA THR A 49 35.17 -2.59 36.96
C THR A 49 34.14 -1.53 36.57
N GLY A 50 34.19 -0.32 37.16
CA GLY A 50 33.27 0.76 36.77
C GLY A 50 33.56 1.32 35.38
N LEU A 51 34.83 1.34 34.95
CA LEU A 51 35.20 1.71 33.58
C LEU A 51 34.66 0.70 32.57
N GLY A 52 34.77 -0.61 32.88
CA GLY A 52 34.15 -1.67 32.08
C GLY A 52 32.63 -1.55 31.99
N LEU A 53 31.94 -1.32 33.11
CA LEU A 53 30.48 -1.18 33.13
C LEU A 53 30.01 0.09 32.39
N CYS A 54 30.74 1.21 32.53
CA CYS A 54 30.50 2.44 31.78
C CYS A 54 30.62 2.19 30.26
N ALA A 55 31.68 1.51 29.82
CA ALA A 55 31.86 1.14 28.43
C ALA A 55 30.70 0.27 27.91
N VAL A 56 30.24 -0.71 28.69
CA VAL A 56 29.07 -1.54 28.35
C VAL A 56 27.80 -0.69 28.20
N ILE A 57 27.53 0.24 29.13
CA ILE A 57 26.35 1.11 29.07
C ILE A 57 26.38 2.01 27.82
N ILE A 58 27.55 2.61 27.52
CA ILE A 58 27.72 3.46 26.34
C ILE A 58 27.52 2.64 25.06
N VAL A 59 28.14 1.46 24.96
CA VAL A 59 28.00 0.57 23.80
C VAL A 59 26.56 0.07 23.65
N ALA A 60 25.88 -0.30 24.74
CA ALA A 60 24.48 -0.72 24.72
C ALA A 60 23.53 0.43 24.33
N THR A 61 23.78 1.65 24.82
CA THR A 61 23.02 2.84 24.44
C THR A 61 23.25 3.16 22.96
N ALA A 62 24.50 3.14 22.50
CA ALA A 62 24.84 3.34 21.09
C ALA A 62 24.20 2.26 20.20
N GLY A 63 24.28 0.99 20.58
CA GLY A 63 23.71 -0.13 19.83
C GLY A 63 22.17 -0.13 19.78
N SER A 64 21.51 0.44 20.79
CA SER A 64 20.04 0.56 20.82
C SER A 64 19.50 1.77 20.08
N THR A 65 20.29 2.85 19.96
CA THR A 65 19.85 4.14 19.41
C THR A 65 20.38 4.42 18.01
N LEU A 66 21.63 4.04 17.72
CA LEU A 66 22.24 4.28 16.42
C LEU A 66 21.74 3.25 15.40
N LYS A 67 21.42 3.76 14.21
CA LYS A 67 21.12 2.93 13.04
C LYS A 67 22.43 2.42 12.46
N LEU A 68 22.86 1.25 12.88
CA LEU A 68 24.16 0.68 12.53
C LEU A 68 24.07 -0.23 11.30
N ILE A 69 22.93 -0.88 11.07
CA ILE A 69 22.74 -1.88 10.00
C ILE A 69 21.40 -1.59 9.31
N GLY A 70 21.43 -1.29 8.00
CA GLY A 70 20.22 -1.28 7.17
C GLY A 70 19.09 -0.31 7.57
N ASP A 71 19.43 0.84 8.18
CA ASP A 71 18.51 1.81 8.81
C ASP A 71 17.88 1.39 10.16
N GLU A 72 18.31 0.27 10.74
CA GLU A 72 17.81 -0.26 12.01
C GLU A 72 18.89 -0.29 13.10
N SER A 73 18.46 -0.21 14.36
CA SER A 73 19.35 -0.40 15.51
C SER A 73 19.43 -1.88 15.89
N LEU A 74 20.53 -2.29 16.54
CA LEU A 74 20.70 -3.68 16.98
C LEU A 74 19.59 -4.12 17.94
N ALA A 75 19.14 -3.20 18.81
CA ALA A 75 18.01 -3.45 19.68
C ALA A 75 16.69 -3.59 18.90
N GLY A 76 16.51 -2.83 17.82
CA GLY A 76 15.36 -2.98 16.93
C GLY A 76 15.33 -4.37 16.28
N ILE A 77 16.45 -4.81 15.73
CA ILE A 77 16.60 -6.15 15.13
C ILE A 77 16.34 -7.24 16.18
N ALA A 78 16.91 -7.11 17.38
CA ALA A 78 16.71 -8.08 18.45
C ALA A 78 15.25 -8.11 18.94
N ALA A 79 14.62 -6.94 19.11
CA ALA A 79 13.21 -6.84 19.49
C ALA A 79 12.29 -7.44 18.43
N HIS A 80 12.58 -7.18 17.15
CA HIS A 80 11.87 -7.78 16.03
C HIS A 80 12.00 -9.31 16.06
N ARG A 81 13.22 -9.85 16.13
CA ARG A 81 13.45 -11.31 16.24
C ARG A 81 12.73 -11.94 17.43
N CYS A 82 12.81 -11.31 18.61
CA CYS A 82 12.08 -11.78 19.79
C CYS A 82 10.57 -11.77 19.55
N SER A 83 10.04 -10.68 18.99
CA SER A 83 8.61 -10.58 18.69
C SER A 83 8.15 -11.61 17.68
N THR A 84 8.94 -11.85 16.62
CA THR A 84 8.67 -12.87 15.61
C THR A 84 8.71 -14.27 16.21
N TRP A 85 9.70 -14.56 17.07
CA TRP A 85 9.79 -15.83 17.78
C TRP A 85 8.54 -16.09 18.64
N TRP A 86 8.12 -15.12 19.44
CA TRP A 86 6.89 -15.23 20.24
C TRP A 86 5.64 -15.39 19.36
N ARG A 87 5.51 -14.62 18.28
CA ARG A 87 4.39 -14.73 17.33
C ARG A 87 4.31 -16.10 16.69
N ARG A 88 5.45 -16.65 16.26
CA ARG A 88 5.52 -17.98 15.64
C ARG A 88 5.18 -19.09 16.64
N ARG A 89 5.74 -18.99 17.86
CA ARG A 89 5.44 -19.91 18.96
C ARG A 89 3.95 -19.92 19.33
N ASP A 90 3.31 -18.75 19.35
CA ASP A 90 1.89 -18.59 19.66
C ASP A 90 0.97 -18.93 18.47
N GLY A 91 1.51 -19.34 17.31
CA GLY A 91 0.71 -19.65 16.13
C GLY A 91 0.01 -18.43 15.48
N ARG A 92 0.46 -17.20 15.77
CA ARG A 92 -0.19 -15.96 15.26
C ARG A 92 0.02 -15.70 13.76
N HIS A 93 0.86 -16.52 13.12
CA HIS A 93 1.19 -16.47 11.70
C HIS A 93 0.34 -17.43 10.86
N ILE A 94 -0.52 -18.21 11.52
CA ILE A 94 -1.40 -19.20 10.90
C ILE A 94 -2.83 -18.68 11.07
N TRP A 95 -3.60 -18.75 10.00
CA TRP A 95 -5.02 -18.50 10.01
C TRP A 95 -5.71 -19.57 9.19
N LEU A 96 -6.64 -20.29 9.81
CA LEU A 96 -7.53 -21.22 9.12
C LEU A 96 -8.93 -20.64 9.10
N THR A 97 -9.60 -20.71 7.95
CA THR A 97 -10.95 -20.17 7.82
C THR A 97 -11.94 -21.02 8.66
N PRO A 98 -12.68 -20.42 9.62
CA PRO A 98 -13.63 -21.13 10.49
C PRO A 98 -14.81 -21.80 9.78
N GLY A 99 -14.98 -21.54 8.49
CA GLY A 99 -16.20 -21.84 7.74
C GLY A 99 -17.36 -20.91 8.11
N ASP A 100 -18.39 -20.91 7.26
CA ASP A 100 -19.67 -20.28 7.57
C ASP A 100 -20.79 -21.15 6.99
N PRO A 101 -21.44 -22.00 7.82
CA PRO A 101 -22.53 -22.86 7.38
C PRO A 101 -23.72 -22.09 6.80
N ALA A 102 -23.96 -20.86 7.25
CA ALA A 102 -25.06 -20.03 6.73
C ALA A 102 -24.80 -19.56 5.28
N LEU A 103 -23.52 -19.51 4.88
CA LEU A 103 -23.07 -19.14 3.54
C LEU A 103 -22.58 -20.33 2.72
N GLY A 104 -22.75 -21.57 3.23
CA GLY A 104 -22.30 -22.79 2.57
C GLY A 104 -20.79 -22.92 2.44
N ILE A 105 -20.02 -22.18 3.25
CA ILE A 105 -18.56 -22.22 3.25
C ILE A 105 -18.13 -23.29 4.24
N ALA A 106 -17.54 -24.37 3.74
CA ALA A 106 -16.99 -25.40 4.59
C ALA A 106 -15.84 -24.84 5.45
N PRO A 107 -15.77 -25.19 6.75
CA PRO A 107 -14.58 -24.92 7.55
C PRO A 107 -13.36 -25.63 6.95
N ASP A 108 -12.18 -25.03 7.14
CA ASP A 108 -10.94 -25.76 6.96
C ASP A 108 -10.93 -26.92 7.99
N PRO A 109 -10.71 -28.19 7.62
CA PRO A 109 -10.88 -29.30 8.58
C PRO A 109 -9.91 -29.31 9.74
N ASP A 110 -8.77 -28.64 9.58
CA ASP A 110 -7.79 -28.48 10.64
C ASP A 110 -8.13 -27.28 11.54
N TYR A 111 -9.19 -26.52 11.23
CA TYR A 111 -9.66 -25.41 12.05
C TYR A 111 -10.08 -25.89 13.44
N GLY A 112 -9.50 -25.28 14.47
CA GLY A 112 -9.74 -25.65 15.86
C GLY A 112 -9.03 -26.94 16.32
N ASP A 113 -8.15 -27.55 15.51
CA ASP A 113 -7.21 -28.55 16.02
C ASP A 113 -6.11 -27.86 16.84
N PRO A 114 -6.00 -28.12 18.17
CA PRO A 114 -4.99 -27.47 19.01
C PRO A 114 -3.53 -27.72 18.59
N GLN A 115 -3.26 -28.72 17.73
CA GLN A 115 -1.93 -28.99 17.22
C GLN A 115 -1.52 -28.09 16.04
N VAL A 116 -2.50 -27.58 15.30
CA VAL A 116 -2.29 -26.85 14.03
C VAL A 116 -2.77 -25.40 14.14
N ASP A 117 -3.91 -25.18 14.78
CA ASP A 117 -4.57 -23.89 14.89
C ASP A 117 -4.90 -23.54 16.36
N PRO A 118 -4.42 -22.40 16.88
CA PRO A 118 -4.83 -21.89 18.18
C PRO A 118 -6.32 -21.57 18.30
N GLY A 119 -7.08 -21.53 17.19
CA GLY A 119 -8.53 -21.30 17.17
C GLY A 119 -8.88 -19.82 17.24
N TRP A 120 -8.22 -19.00 16.43
CA TRP A 120 -8.44 -17.55 16.41
C TRP A 120 -9.83 -17.20 15.87
N THR A 121 -10.49 -16.19 16.45
CA THR A 121 -11.80 -15.69 15.95
C THR A 121 -11.66 -14.77 14.74
N PHE A 122 -10.54 -14.05 14.65
CA PHE A 122 -10.11 -13.24 13.52
C PHE A 122 -8.58 -13.33 13.42
N PRO A 123 -7.97 -13.17 12.23
CA PRO A 123 -6.54 -13.32 12.08
C PRO A 123 -5.79 -12.27 12.90
N PRO A 124 -4.87 -12.67 13.78
CA PRO A 124 -4.10 -11.73 14.61
C PRO A 124 -3.37 -10.66 13.78
N ALA A 125 -2.93 -11.01 12.57
CA ALA A 125 -2.28 -10.11 11.62
C ALA A 125 -3.19 -8.94 11.17
N LEU A 126 -4.50 -9.15 11.12
CA LEU A 126 -5.46 -8.08 10.88
C LEU A 126 -5.61 -7.16 12.11
N GLY A 127 -5.28 -7.58 13.33
CA GLY A 127 -5.49 -6.75 14.52
C GLY A 127 -6.95 -6.34 14.72
N ALA A 128 -7.17 -5.28 15.49
CA ALA A 128 -8.49 -4.76 15.84
C ALA A 128 -9.09 -3.92 14.70
N CYS A 129 -9.95 -4.58 13.92
CA CYS A 129 -10.69 -4.01 12.81
C CYS A 129 -12.08 -4.63 12.75
N GLU A 130 -13.12 -3.80 12.70
CA GLU A 130 -14.50 -4.27 12.58
C GLU A 130 -15.36 -3.25 11.82
N PRO A 131 -16.41 -3.70 11.10
CA PRO A 131 -17.37 -2.80 10.49
C PRO A 131 -18.25 -2.15 11.55
N ILE A 132 -18.61 -0.88 11.35
CA ILE A 132 -19.62 -0.21 12.18
C ILE A 132 -21.00 -0.79 11.84
N ASP A 133 -21.81 -1.07 12.85
CA ASP A 133 -23.22 -1.43 12.64
C ASP A 133 -24.03 -0.21 12.20
N LEU A 134 -24.47 -0.23 10.95
CA LEU A 134 -25.29 0.82 10.34
C LEU A 134 -26.74 0.38 10.13
N THR A 135 -27.13 -0.78 10.64
CA THR A 135 -28.47 -1.34 10.43
C THR A 135 -29.56 -0.38 10.91
N GLY A 136 -30.50 -0.04 10.02
CA GLY A 136 -31.63 0.83 10.36
C GLY A 136 -31.26 2.32 10.49
N THR A 137 -30.06 2.72 10.07
CA THR A 137 -29.66 4.14 10.02
C THR A 137 -30.01 4.81 8.68
N GLY A 138 -30.41 4.02 7.67
CA GLY A 138 -30.64 4.50 6.31
C GLY A 138 -29.33 4.71 5.53
N LEU A 139 -28.20 4.27 6.10
CA LEU A 139 -26.87 4.25 5.51
C LEU A 139 -26.33 2.82 5.41
N ASP A 140 -27.24 1.85 5.42
CA ASP A 140 -26.99 0.41 5.52
C ASP A 140 -26.14 -0.14 4.36
N ASP A 141 -26.16 0.55 3.20
CA ASP A 141 -25.33 0.20 2.03
C ASP A 141 -23.85 0.59 2.19
N LEU A 142 -23.51 1.46 3.16
CA LEU A 142 -22.14 1.89 3.39
C LEU A 142 -21.37 0.83 4.18
N PHE A 143 -20.13 0.59 3.76
CA PHE A 143 -19.20 -0.26 4.50
C PHE A 143 -18.07 0.59 5.07
N ILE A 144 -18.13 0.82 6.38
CA ILE A 144 -17.15 1.62 7.11
C ILE A 144 -16.43 0.72 8.10
N LEU A 145 -15.12 0.60 7.95
CA LEU A 145 -14.26 -0.16 8.86
C LEU A 145 -13.71 0.76 9.94
N TRP A 146 -13.82 0.34 11.20
CA TRP A 146 -13.20 0.99 12.34
C TRP A 146 -11.95 0.24 12.74
N HIS A 147 -10.81 0.91 12.67
CA HIS A 147 -9.53 0.36 13.11
C HIS A 147 -9.17 0.98 14.46
N HIS A 148 -8.94 0.15 15.48
CA HIS A 148 -8.69 0.59 16.85
C HIS A 148 -7.62 -0.24 17.56
N ASN A 149 -6.55 -0.57 16.82
CA ASN A 149 -5.39 -1.29 17.32
C ASN A 149 -4.79 -0.61 18.57
N PRO A 150 -4.46 -1.36 19.63
CA PRO A 150 -3.77 -0.82 20.80
C PRO A 150 -2.45 -0.14 20.41
N GLY A 151 -2.19 1.06 20.95
CA GLY A 151 -0.99 1.85 20.64
C GLY A 151 -1.09 2.69 19.36
N GLU A 152 -2.14 2.48 18.56
CA GLU A 152 -2.45 3.29 17.39
C GLU A 152 -3.66 4.20 17.66
N ARG A 153 -3.69 5.38 17.04
CA ARG A 153 -4.92 6.18 17.05
C ARG A 153 -6.00 5.52 16.21
N PRO A 154 -7.23 5.40 16.71
CA PRO A 154 -8.30 4.82 15.94
C PRO A 154 -8.70 5.70 14.76
N TYR A 155 -9.20 5.06 13.70
CA TYR A 155 -9.67 5.73 12.49
C TYR A 155 -10.74 4.91 11.82
N PHE A 156 -11.60 5.61 11.09
CA PHE A 156 -12.60 5.03 10.22
C PHE A 156 -12.09 5.02 8.78
N GLN A 157 -12.49 4.00 8.04
CA GLN A 157 -11.99 3.74 6.71
C GLN A 157 -13.14 3.36 5.78
N LEU A 158 -13.07 3.87 4.55
CA LEU A 158 -14.05 3.60 3.49
C LEU A 158 -13.31 3.34 2.17
N ILE A 159 -13.83 2.40 1.39
CA ILE A 159 -13.22 1.92 0.15
C ILE A 159 -14.06 2.37 -1.05
N MET A 160 -13.38 2.85 -2.09
CA MET A 160 -13.99 3.19 -3.37
C MET A 160 -13.26 2.45 -4.50
N SER A 161 -14.03 1.97 -5.47
CA SER A 161 -13.48 1.62 -6.78
C SER A 161 -13.31 2.88 -7.61
N VAL A 162 -12.17 3.00 -8.28
CA VAL A 162 -11.86 4.14 -9.14
C VAL A 162 -11.55 3.60 -10.52
N GLN A 163 -12.41 3.90 -11.48
CA GLN A 163 -12.06 3.67 -12.87
C GLN A 163 -10.91 4.62 -13.23
N GLY A 164 -9.80 4.03 -13.64
CA GLY A 164 -8.66 4.75 -14.17
C GLY A 164 -9.08 5.63 -15.36
N GLN A 165 -8.19 6.53 -15.74
CA GLN A 165 -8.42 7.30 -16.94
C GLN A 165 -8.24 6.40 -18.17
N ALA A 166 -9.14 6.48 -19.15
CA ALA A 166 -9.09 5.64 -20.34
C ALA A 166 -7.70 5.65 -20.99
N GLU A 167 -7.08 4.47 -21.06
CA GLU A 167 -5.74 4.28 -21.62
C GLU A 167 -5.81 4.41 -23.14
N GLY A 168 -4.83 5.12 -23.70
CA GLY A 168 -4.67 5.37 -25.13
C GLY A 168 -3.35 6.07 -25.36
N LEU A 169 -2.93 6.24 -26.62
CA LEU A 169 -1.72 6.99 -26.98
C LEU A 169 -1.87 8.46 -26.51
N ARG A 170 -1.43 8.74 -25.28
CA ARG A 170 -1.45 10.06 -24.66
C ARG A 170 -0.03 10.64 -24.68
N SER A 171 0.07 11.90 -25.04
CA SER A 171 1.33 12.65 -24.91
C SER A 171 1.69 12.80 -23.43
N ASN A 172 2.98 12.97 -23.14
CA ASN A 172 3.49 13.28 -21.79
C ASN A 172 2.82 14.53 -21.20
N GLU A 173 2.45 15.51 -22.04
CA GLU A 173 1.73 16.72 -21.62
C GLU A 173 0.35 16.40 -21.04
N ARG A 174 -0.41 15.47 -21.64
CA ARG A 174 -1.70 15.04 -21.08
C ARG A 174 -1.52 14.33 -19.74
N TRP A 175 -0.50 13.49 -19.61
CA TRP A 175 -0.17 12.87 -18.33
C TRP A 175 0.16 13.90 -17.25
N ALA A 176 0.92 14.94 -17.60
CA ALA A 176 1.22 16.05 -16.71
C ALA A 176 -0.03 16.84 -16.28
N GLN A 177 -0.92 17.14 -17.22
CA GLN A 177 -2.20 17.82 -16.94
C GLN A 177 -3.08 16.99 -15.99
N ASN A 178 -3.15 15.68 -16.20
CA ASN A 178 -3.93 14.79 -15.34
C ASN A 178 -3.34 14.69 -13.93
N GLN A 179 -2.00 14.63 -13.82
CA GLN A 179 -1.31 14.67 -12.53
C GLN A 179 -1.57 16.00 -11.80
N ALA A 180 -1.52 17.13 -12.51
CA ALA A 180 -1.83 18.44 -11.96
C ALA A 180 -3.28 18.51 -11.48
N ALA A 181 -4.24 18.04 -12.29
CA ALA A 181 -5.65 17.99 -11.93
C ALA A 181 -5.92 17.13 -10.69
N TYR A 182 -5.23 15.98 -10.56
CA TYR A 182 -5.29 15.15 -9.36
C TYR A 182 -4.79 15.90 -8.12
N SER A 183 -3.65 16.59 -8.22
CA SER A 183 -3.09 17.37 -7.12
C SER A 183 -4.02 18.53 -6.72
N GLU A 184 -4.45 19.33 -7.69
CA GLU A 184 -5.24 20.55 -7.47
C GLU A 184 -6.66 20.27 -7.01
N SER A 185 -7.25 19.16 -7.46
CA SER A 185 -8.64 18.79 -7.13
C SER A 185 -8.68 17.85 -5.93
N VAL A 186 -8.04 16.68 -6.04
CA VAL A 186 -8.21 15.57 -5.08
C VAL A 186 -7.43 15.81 -3.80
N LEU A 187 -6.12 16.05 -3.91
CA LEU A 187 -5.28 16.24 -2.72
C LEU A 187 -5.69 17.51 -1.95
N ASN A 188 -6.01 18.60 -2.65
CA ASN A 188 -6.54 19.80 -2.01
C ASN A 188 -7.93 19.59 -1.39
N ALA A 189 -8.81 18.77 -1.99
CA ALA A 189 -10.10 18.46 -1.37
C ALA A 189 -9.92 17.64 -0.09
N ALA A 190 -8.91 16.77 -0.02
CA ALA A 190 -8.67 15.87 1.10
C ALA A 190 -7.79 16.46 2.21
N ALA A 191 -6.99 17.50 1.95
CA ALA A 191 -6.00 18.03 2.89
C ALA A 191 -6.36 19.38 3.56
N ARG A 192 -7.52 19.96 3.23
CA ARG A 192 -8.00 21.22 3.84
C ARG A 192 -8.11 21.12 5.36
N ASP A 193 -7.91 22.24 6.05
CA ASP A 193 -8.09 22.30 7.50
C ASP A 193 -9.55 22.04 7.91
N THR A 194 -10.50 22.31 7.04
CA THR A 194 -11.93 22.13 7.29
C THR A 194 -12.40 20.70 7.15
N VAL A 195 -11.66 19.83 6.46
CA VAL A 195 -12.07 18.43 6.23
C VAL A 195 -11.53 17.49 7.30
N PHE A 196 -12.19 16.34 7.45
CA PHE A 196 -11.80 15.33 8.42
C PHE A 196 -10.79 14.31 7.86
N THR A 197 -10.72 14.12 6.54
CA THR A 197 -9.78 13.20 5.90
C THR A 197 -8.33 13.51 6.25
N ARG A 198 -7.55 12.46 6.53
CA ARG A 198 -6.11 12.59 6.79
C ARG A 198 -5.24 11.65 5.98
N SER A 199 -5.79 10.58 5.44
CA SER A 199 -5.00 9.63 4.68
C SER A 199 -5.79 9.11 3.50
N LEU A 200 -5.11 8.98 2.38
CA LEU A 200 -5.58 8.38 1.14
C LEU A 200 -4.63 7.22 0.81
N GLN A 201 -5.17 6.04 0.56
CA GLN A 201 -4.38 4.90 0.10
C GLN A 201 -4.87 4.50 -1.29
N LEU A 202 -3.98 4.67 -2.28
CA LEU A 202 -4.18 4.17 -3.63
C LEU A 202 -3.73 2.71 -3.67
N VAL A 203 -4.55 1.85 -4.23
CA VAL A 203 -4.27 0.42 -4.39
C VAL A 203 -4.52 0.05 -5.84
N LEU A 204 -3.49 -0.44 -6.52
CA LEU A 204 -3.58 -1.01 -7.86
C LEU A 204 -3.32 -2.51 -7.76
N ARG A 205 -4.26 -3.33 -8.20
CA ARG A 205 -4.06 -4.76 -8.41
C ARG A 205 -3.94 -5.03 -9.90
N VAL A 206 -2.89 -5.71 -10.31
CA VAL A 206 -2.68 -6.17 -11.68
C VAL A 206 -2.77 -7.69 -11.68
N VAL A 207 -3.68 -8.22 -12.48
CA VAL A 207 -3.94 -9.65 -12.67
C VAL A 207 -3.97 -9.98 -14.15
N PRO A 208 -3.86 -11.27 -14.55
CA PRO A 208 -4.09 -11.67 -15.92
C PRO A 208 -5.48 -11.26 -16.38
N ALA A 209 -5.58 -10.74 -17.60
CA ALA A 209 -6.86 -10.39 -18.18
C ALA A 209 -7.71 -11.64 -18.42
N ASP A 210 -9.01 -11.54 -18.12
CA ASP A 210 -9.96 -12.59 -18.48
C ASP A 210 -10.26 -12.54 -19.99
N LEU A 211 -9.75 -13.54 -20.71
CA LEU A 211 -9.98 -13.71 -22.15
C LEU A 211 -11.13 -14.67 -22.45
N ASP A 212 -11.75 -15.29 -21.44
CA ASP A 212 -12.84 -16.25 -21.62
C ASP A 212 -14.04 -15.63 -22.35
N PRO A 213 -14.43 -14.34 -22.13
CA PRO A 213 -15.49 -13.72 -22.92
C PRO A 213 -15.17 -13.66 -24.43
N HIS A 214 -13.90 -13.50 -24.80
CA HIS A 214 -13.48 -13.51 -26.21
C HIS A 214 -13.57 -14.93 -26.80
N GLU A 215 -13.14 -15.94 -26.06
CA GLU A 215 -13.25 -17.34 -26.47
C GLU A 215 -14.71 -17.76 -26.64
N GLN A 216 -15.55 -17.46 -25.66
CA GLN A 216 -16.99 -17.74 -25.71
C GLN A 216 -17.67 -17.01 -26.88
N TRP A 217 -17.27 -15.77 -27.16
CA TRP A 217 -17.77 -15.02 -28.30
C TRP A 217 -17.41 -15.71 -29.63
N VAL A 218 -16.16 -16.15 -29.79
CA VAL A 218 -15.72 -16.89 -30.98
C VAL A 218 -16.47 -18.20 -31.12
N GLN A 219 -16.54 -19.00 -30.05
CA GLN A 219 -17.26 -20.28 -30.05
C GLN A 219 -18.72 -20.09 -30.47
N LYS A 220 -19.39 -19.09 -29.89
CA LYS A 220 -20.78 -18.74 -30.26
C LYS A 220 -20.91 -18.32 -31.72
N LYS A 221 -19.93 -17.57 -32.26
CA LYS A 221 -19.92 -17.16 -33.66
C LYS A 221 -19.70 -18.33 -34.61
N ILE A 222 -18.81 -19.26 -34.25
CA ILE A 222 -18.57 -20.49 -35.01
C ILE A 222 -19.85 -21.33 -35.05
N GLU A 223 -20.53 -21.51 -33.92
CA GLU A 223 -21.75 -22.31 -33.86
C GLU A 223 -22.88 -21.70 -34.72
N GLN A 224 -23.08 -20.38 -34.62
CA GLN A 224 -24.02 -19.65 -35.47
C GLN A 224 -23.72 -19.82 -36.97
N LEU A 225 -22.44 -19.81 -37.34
CA LEU A 225 -22.01 -19.99 -38.72
C LEU A 225 -22.17 -21.45 -39.19
N ARG A 226 -21.95 -22.43 -38.32
CA ARG A 226 -22.20 -23.85 -38.62
C ARG A 226 -23.67 -24.10 -38.91
N GLU A 227 -24.58 -23.50 -38.15
CA GLU A 227 -26.02 -23.62 -38.39
C GLU A 227 -26.46 -22.95 -39.70
N THR A 228 -25.90 -21.78 -40.01
CA THR A 228 -26.37 -20.96 -41.16
C THR A 228 -25.67 -21.32 -42.47
N SER A 229 -24.39 -21.69 -42.44
CA SER A 229 -23.54 -21.89 -43.63
C SER A 229 -22.30 -22.74 -43.31
N PRO A 230 -22.42 -24.08 -43.24
CA PRO A 230 -21.32 -24.99 -42.91
C PRO A 230 -20.07 -24.81 -43.79
N GLU A 231 -20.26 -24.63 -45.10
CA GLU A 231 -19.15 -24.46 -46.07
C GLU A 231 -18.29 -23.22 -45.78
N ARG A 232 -18.87 -22.17 -45.19
CA ARG A 232 -18.13 -20.96 -44.79
C ARG A 232 -17.22 -21.20 -43.60
N VAL A 233 -17.57 -22.13 -42.72
CA VAL A 233 -16.75 -22.48 -41.55
C VAL A 233 -15.48 -23.18 -42.01
N GLU A 234 -15.56 -24.08 -42.98
CA GLU A 234 -14.39 -24.71 -43.59
C GLU A 234 -13.48 -23.66 -44.26
N LEU A 235 -14.06 -22.74 -45.03
CA LEU A 235 -13.30 -21.64 -45.66
C LEU A 235 -12.62 -20.72 -44.64
N LEU A 236 -13.24 -20.46 -43.48
CA LEU A 236 -12.72 -19.58 -42.44
C LEU A 236 -11.88 -20.32 -41.37
N THR A 237 -11.73 -21.64 -41.47
CA THR A 237 -10.97 -22.45 -40.51
C THR A 237 -9.54 -21.92 -40.30
N PRO A 238 -8.78 -21.53 -41.35
CA PRO A 238 -7.46 -20.95 -41.15
C PRO A 238 -7.48 -19.65 -40.33
N ALA A 239 -8.49 -18.80 -40.51
CA ALA A 239 -8.63 -17.55 -39.76
C ALA A 239 -9.04 -17.81 -38.31
N ILE A 240 -9.90 -18.80 -38.06
CA ILE A 240 -10.29 -19.22 -36.71
C ILE A 240 -9.07 -19.73 -35.93
N VAL A 241 -8.27 -20.61 -36.55
CA VAL A 241 -7.04 -21.14 -35.96
C VAL A 241 -6.04 -20.01 -35.69
N SER A 242 -5.85 -19.10 -36.67
CA SER A 242 -4.99 -17.94 -36.49
C SER A 242 -5.44 -17.01 -35.36
N TYR A 243 -6.75 -16.86 -35.14
CA TYR A 243 -7.27 -16.07 -34.03
C TYR A 243 -7.11 -16.79 -32.69
N GLY A 244 -7.23 -18.12 -32.66
CA GLY A 244 -6.88 -18.93 -31.48
C GLY A 244 -5.43 -18.74 -31.07
N HIS A 245 -4.49 -18.87 -32.03
CA HIS A 245 -3.07 -18.59 -31.77
C HIS A 245 -2.83 -17.15 -31.28
N LEU A 246 -3.57 -16.17 -31.81
CA LEU A 246 -3.46 -14.79 -31.32
C LEU A 246 -3.89 -14.65 -29.86
N ILE A 247 -4.95 -15.35 -29.43
CA ILE A 247 -5.36 -15.37 -28.02
C ILE A 247 -4.25 -15.99 -27.16
N ASP A 248 -3.70 -17.13 -27.59
CA ASP A 248 -2.65 -17.84 -26.87
C ASP A 248 -1.37 -17.00 -26.78
N ASP A 249 -0.98 -16.32 -27.86
CA ASP A 249 0.17 -15.41 -27.90
C ASP A 249 -0.05 -14.15 -27.06
N ALA A 250 -1.28 -13.65 -26.98
CA ALA A 250 -1.62 -12.43 -26.25
C ALA A 250 -1.80 -12.68 -24.74
N ARG A 251 -2.26 -13.87 -24.34
CA ARG A 251 -2.59 -14.23 -22.94
C ARG A 251 -1.48 -13.92 -21.94
N PRO A 252 -0.18 -14.20 -22.22
CA PRO A 252 0.90 -13.92 -21.29
C PRO A 252 1.14 -12.41 -21.09
N TYR A 253 0.79 -11.59 -22.07
CA TYR A 253 1.02 -10.14 -22.06
C TYR A 253 -0.25 -9.33 -21.70
N SER A 254 -1.38 -9.99 -21.54
CA SER A 254 -2.66 -9.33 -21.29
C SER A 254 -2.86 -9.15 -19.80
N GLU A 255 -2.69 -7.91 -19.34
CA GLU A 255 -2.91 -7.49 -17.96
C GLU A 255 -4.22 -6.73 -17.80
N GLU A 256 -4.93 -6.95 -16.69
CA GLU A 256 -6.07 -6.15 -16.29
C GLU A 256 -5.79 -5.42 -14.96
N PRO A 257 -5.64 -4.08 -15.00
CA PRO A 257 -5.40 -3.27 -13.81
C PRO A 257 -6.71 -2.83 -13.13
N TYR A 258 -6.85 -3.14 -11.84
CA TYR A 258 -7.95 -2.73 -10.97
C TYR A 258 -7.49 -1.69 -9.94
N SER A 259 -8.13 -0.53 -9.93
CA SER A 259 -7.76 0.60 -9.07
C SER A 259 -8.79 0.87 -7.97
N TYR A 260 -8.29 1.01 -6.75
CA TYR A 260 -9.08 1.32 -5.56
C TYR A 260 -8.48 2.48 -4.79
N LEU A 261 -9.34 3.25 -4.14
CA LEU A 261 -8.96 4.32 -3.22
C LEU A 261 -9.60 4.07 -1.86
N SER A 262 -8.77 3.94 -0.83
CA SER A 262 -9.20 3.93 0.55
C SER A 262 -9.02 5.30 1.17
N ILE A 263 -10.06 5.78 1.86
CA ILE A 263 -10.06 7.04 2.60
C ILE A 263 -10.03 6.70 4.08
N ALA A 264 -9.09 7.29 4.82
CA ALA A 264 -9.03 7.15 6.27
C ALA A 264 -9.27 8.49 6.98
N VAL A 265 -10.21 8.46 7.91
CA VAL A 265 -10.69 9.58 8.73
C VAL A 265 -10.38 9.26 10.20
N PRO A 266 -9.49 10.00 10.88
CA PRO A 266 -9.12 9.71 12.26
C PRO A 266 -10.29 9.95 13.20
N GLU A 267 -10.45 9.06 14.17
CA GLU A 267 -11.38 9.27 15.27
C GLU A 267 -10.77 10.31 16.22
N ASN A 268 -11.32 11.52 16.19
CA ASN A 268 -10.89 12.62 17.06
C ASN A 268 -12.09 13.37 17.62
N GLY A 269 -11.88 14.15 18.67
CA GLY A 269 -12.96 14.89 19.33
C GLY A 269 -13.67 15.90 18.42
N ARG A 270 -13.06 16.34 17.32
CA ARG A 270 -13.71 17.22 16.34
C ARG A 270 -14.73 16.45 15.50
N LEU A 271 -14.34 15.27 14.99
CA LEU A 271 -15.24 14.37 14.26
C LEU A 271 -16.41 13.95 15.16
N MET A 272 -16.11 13.51 16.39
CA MET A 272 -17.15 13.03 17.32
C MET A 272 -18.15 14.12 17.71
N ARG A 273 -17.70 15.39 17.89
CA ARG A 273 -18.61 16.51 18.14
C ARG A 273 -19.54 16.78 16.96
N GLU A 274 -19.03 16.70 15.74
CA GLU A 274 -19.81 16.91 14.53
C GLU A 274 -20.80 15.77 14.29
N ALA A 275 -20.34 14.52 14.44
CA ALA A 275 -21.18 13.34 14.39
C ALA A 275 -22.32 13.41 15.42
N ALA A 276 -22.02 13.78 16.67
CA ALA A 276 -23.04 13.93 17.72
C ALA A 276 -24.02 15.07 17.43
N ARG A 277 -23.58 16.16 16.79
CA ARG A 277 -24.45 17.25 16.33
C ARG A 277 -25.44 16.75 15.27
N ILE A 278 -24.95 16.00 14.29
CA ILE A 278 -25.76 15.42 13.22
C ILE A 278 -26.73 14.39 13.78
N ALA A 279 -26.26 13.46 14.62
CA ALA A 279 -27.07 12.43 15.27
C ALA A 279 -28.25 13.05 16.03
N ARG A 280 -28.00 14.09 16.85
CA ARG A 280 -29.07 14.84 17.54
C ARG A 280 -30.04 15.52 16.58
N SER A 281 -29.54 16.13 15.51
CA SER A 281 -30.39 16.85 14.55
C SER A 281 -31.31 15.92 13.74
N LYS A 282 -30.84 14.70 13.46
CA LYS A 282 -31.57 13.70 12.66
C LYS A 282 -32.26 12.62 13.50
N ASN A 283 -32.17 12.72 14.83
CA ASN A 283 -32.62 11.69 15.77
C ASN A 283 -32.08 10.29 15.42
N ALA A 284 -30.82 10.22 15.01
CA ALA A 284 -30.12 9.00 14.60
C ALA A 284 -29.18 8.49 15.71
N THR A 285 -28.72 7.24 15.58
CA THR A 285 -27.69 6.68 16.46
C THR A 285 -26.36 7.46 16.33
N PRO A 286 -25.49 7.45 17.36
CA PRO A 286 -24.15 8.03 17.27
C PRO A 286 -23.36 7.53 16.05
N GLU A 287 -23.46 6.23 15.77
CA GLU A 287 -22.83 5.53 14.64
C GLU A 287 -23.34 6.08 13.31
N GLY A 288 -24.66 6.26 13.17
CA GLY A 288 -25.27 6.90 12.00
C GLY A 288 -24.80 8.35 11.80
N GLY A 289 -24.54 9.07 12.90
CA GLY A 289 -23.93 10.40 12.86
C GLY A 289 -22.51 10.38 12.31
N VAL A 290 -21.68 9.42 12.74
CA VAL A 290 -20.31 9.23 12.23
C VAL A 290 -20.32 8.84 10.75
N ALA A 291 -21.18 7.88 10.38
CA ALA A 291 -21.33 7.42 9.01
C ALA A 291 -21.75 8.53 8.06
N GLN A 292 -22.63 9.44 8.50
CA GLN A 292 -23.01 10.60 7.70
C GLN A 292 -21.82 11.52 7.40
N VAL A 293 -20.98 11.81 8.41
CA VAL A 293 -19.79 12.68 8.19
C VAL A 293 -18.83 12.02 7.21
N ILE A 294 -18.58 10.72 7.37
CA ILE A 294 -17.69 9.96 6.49
C ILE A 294 -18.24 9.91 5.06
N ARG A 295 -19.55 9.69 4.89
CA ARG A 295 -20.24 9.75 3.59
C ARG A 295 -20.05 11.11 2.91
N ASP A 296 -20.18 12.20 3.65
CA ASP A 296 -20.04 13.56 3.11
C ASP A 296 -18.60 13.84 2.65
N GLU A 297 -17.59 13.33 3.38
CA GLU A 297 -16.19 13.41 2.97
C GLU A 297 -15.86 12.51 1.77
N ALA A 298 -16.42 11.29 1.74
CA ALA A 298 -16.29 10.40 0.59
C ALA A 298 -16.90 11.02 -0.67
N ALA A 299 -18.11 11.57 -0.58
CA ALA A 299 -18.78 12.25 -1.68
C ALA A 299 -18.04 13.50 -2.16
N ARG A 300 -17.29 14.18 -1.27
CA ARG A 300 -16.40 15.29 -1.66
C ARG A 300 -15.24 14.79 -2.51
N ILE A 301 -14.57 13.71 -2.07
CA ILE A 301 -13.43 13.12 -2.78
C ILE A 301 -13.86 12.51 -4.11
N GLN A 302 -15.02 11.83 -4.15
CA GLN A 302 -15.63 11.29 -5.37
C GLN A 302 -15.85 12.39 -6.42
N ARG A 303 -16.44 13.53 -6.02
CA ARG A 303 -16.61 14.69 -6.92
C ARG A 303 -15.28 15.28 -7.39
N ALA A 304 -14.27 15.31 -6.52
CA ALA A 304 -12.94 15.81 -6.86
C ALA A 304 -12.21 14.88 -7.86
N LEU A 305 -12.42 13.57 -7.76
CA LEU A 305 -11.89 12.59 -8.71
C LEU A 305 -12.58 12.76 -10.08
N GLN A 306 -13.91 12.87 -10.09
CA GLN A 306 -14.67 13.10 -11.32
C GLN A 306 -14.27 14.42 -11.99
N SER A 307 -14.07 15.50 -11.22
CA SER A 307 -13.59 16.77 -11.78
C SER A 307 -12.16 16.70 -12.31
N ALA A 308 -11.33 15.80 -11.77
CA ALA A 308 -9.98 15.53 -12.25
C ALA A 308 -9.95 14.57 -13.47
N GLY A 309 -11.11 14.23 -14.04
CA GLY A 309 -11.21 13.41 -15.25
C GLY A 309 -11.04 11.90 -15.02
N PHE A 310 -11.12 11.44 -13.77
CA PHE A 310 -11.28 10.00 -13.49
C PHE A 310 -12.69 9.56 -13.90
N GLY A 311 -12.81 8.30 -14.31
CA GLY A 311 -14.07 7.75 -14.84
C GLY A 311 -15.11 7.53 -13.74
N ARG A 312 -15.71 6.35 -13.75
CA ARG A 312 -16.65 5.94 -12.71
C ARG A 312 -15.92 5.80 -11.36
N VAL A 313 -16.50 6.39 -10.31
CA VAL A 313 -16.00 6.26 -8.93
C VAL A 313 -17.17 5.86 -8.05
N ASP A 314 -17.11 4.66 -7.50
CA ASP A 314 -18.19 4.09 -6.69
C ASP A 314 -17.68 3.67 -5.32
N VAL A 315 -18.40 4.09 -4.28
CA VAL A 315 -18.20 3.58 -2.90
C VAL A 315 -18.59 2.10 -2.86
N LEU A 316 -17.72 1.27 -2.28
CA LEU A 316 -17.96 -0.16 -2.16
C LEU A 316 -18.75 -0.46 -0.88
N GLY A 317 -19.85 -1.20 -1.02
CA GLY A 317 -20.54 -1.86 0.10
C GLY A 317 -19.81 -3.12 0.55
N GLU A 318 -20.32 -3.77 1.61
CA GLU A 318 -19.64 -4.88 2.30
C GLU A 318 -19.21 -6.00 1.34
N GLN A 319 -20.15 -6.54 0.57
CA GLN A 319 -19.89 -7.70 -0.29
C GLN A 319 -18.79 -7.43 -1.32
N ARG A 320 -18.86 -6.28 -1.99
CA ARG A 320 -17.87 -5.90 -3.01
C ARG A 320 -16.52 -5.60 -2.38
N ALA A 321 -16.48 -4.89 -1.26
CA ALA A 321 -15.23 -4.62 -0.55
C ALA A 321 -14.56 -5.91 -0.09
N CYS A 322 -15.31 -6.82 0.53
CA CYS A 322 -14.83 -8.11 1.01
C CYS A 322 -14.33 -9.01 -0.13
N ALA A 323 -15.07 -9.06 -1.24
CA ALA A 323 -14.67 -9.80 -2.43
C ALA A 323 -13.35 -9.29 -3.03
N VAL A 324 -13.19 -7.97 -3.13
CA VAL A 324 -11.95 -7.35 -3.61
C VAL A 324 -10.78 -7.69 -2.70
N MET A 325 -10.93 -7.54 -1.38
CA MET A 325 -9.88 -7.87 -0.42
C MET A 325 -9.50 -9.35 -0.48
N ARG A 326 -10.49 -10.25 -0.64
CA ARG A 326 -10.26 -11.69 -0.83
C ARG A 326 -9.49 -11.99 -2.10
N ALA A 327 -9.91 -11.43 -3.23
CA ALA A 327 -9.27 -11.62 -4.54
C ALA A 327 -7.82 -11.14 -4.58
N MET A 328 -7.50 -10.07 -3.83
CA MET A 328 -6.12 -9.59 -3.70
C MET A 328 -5.22 -10.54 -2.91
N MET A 329 -5.79 -11.36 -2.00
CA MET A 329 -5.05 -12.38 -1.26
C MET A 329 -4.98 -13.71 -2.02
N ASN A 330 -6.09 -14.12 -2.64
CA ASN A 330 -6.23 -15.36 -3.39
C ASN A 330 -6.64 -15.06 -4.85
N PRO A 331 -5.70 -15.11 -5.81
CA PRO A 331 -5.97 -14.93 -7.24
C PRO A 331 -7.02 -15.87 -7.84
N SER A 332 -7.25 -17.06 -7.25
CA SER A 332 -8.29 -17.99 -7.73
C SER A 332 -9.71 -17.47 -7.45
N PHE A 333 -9.86 -16.46 -6.59
CA PHE A 333 -11.13 -15.81 -6.34
C PHE A 333 -11.33 -14.62 -7.29
N ALA A 334 -12.22 -14.77 -8.27
CA ALA A 334 -12.50 -13.73 -9.25
C ALA A 334 -12.97 -12.42 -8.60
N LEU A 335 -12.40 -11.29 -9.05
CA LEU A 335 -12.68 -9.95 -8.50
C LEU A 335 -14.16 -9.54 -8.59
N ASP A 336 -14.85 -9.95 -9.65
CA ASP A 336 -16.27 -9.64 -9.87
C ASP A 336 -17.23 -10.52 -9.06
N ARG A 337 -16.72 -11.62 -8.47
CA ARG A 337 -17.51 -12.56 -7.67
C ARG A 337 -17.75 -12.01 -6.27
N HIS A 338 -18.73 -11.12 -6.14
CA HIS A 338 -19.06 -10.48 -4.85
C HIS A 338 -20.17 -11.19 -4.06
N GLN A 339 -20.97 -12.03 -4.71
CA GLN A 339 -22.10 -12.68 -4.03
C GLN A 339 -21.61 -13.62 -2.92
N GLY A 340 -22.15 -13.43 -1.70
CA GLY A 340 -21.84 -14.25 -0.53
C GLY A 340 -20.53 -13.87 0.18
N ALA A 341 -19.74 -12.93 -0.34
CA ALA A 341 -18.60 -12.38 0.40
C ALA A 341 -19.10 -11.47 1.54
N SER A 342 -18.56 -11.63 2.74
CA SER A 342 -18.91 -10.86 3.94
C SER A 342 -17.70 -10.63 4.82
N TRP A 343 -17.81 -9.74 5.80
CA TRP A 343 -16.73 -9.48 6.75
C TRP A 343 -16.28 -10.73 7.52
N ARG A 344 -17.15 -11.72 7.65
CA ARG A 344 -16.87 -12.97 8.38
C ARG A 344 -16.07 -13.99 7.57
N ASN A 345 -16.10 -13.91 6.24
CA ASN A 345 -15.58 -14.99 5.38
C ASN A 345 -14.60 -14.53 4.29
N TRP A 346 -14.23 -13.25 4.27
CA TRP A 346 -13.40 -12.72 3.19
C TRP A 346 -11.94 -13.19 3.25
N ILE A 347 -11.46 -13.64 4.41
CA ILE A 347 -10.06 -14.00 4.61
C ILE A 347 -9.86 -15.49 4.34
N PRO A 348 -9.13 -15.86 3.27
CA PRO A 348 -8.77 -17.26 3.01
C PRO A 348 -7.78 -17.77 4.06
N SER A 349 -7.70 -19.08 4.25
CA SER A 349 -6.66 -19.71 5.08
C SER A 349 -5.27 -19.31 4.57
N PHE A 350 -4.38 -18.94 5.49
CA PHE A 350 -3.00 -18.57 5.16
C PHE A 350 -1.98 -19.02 6.22
N PHE A 351 -0.73 -19.16 5.77
CA PHE A 351 0.42 -19.57 6.58
C PHE A 351 1.61 -18.63 6.33
N GLY A 352 2.09 -17.96 7.37
CA GLY A 352 3.25 -17.08 7.29
C GLY A 352 4.57 -17.85 7.27
N GLY A 353 5.22 -17.93 6.11
CA GLY A 353 6.56 -18.49 5.93
C GLY A 353 7.69 -17.49 6.24
N HIS A 354 8.94 -17.91 6.03
CA HIS A 354 10.10 -17.03 6.15
C HIS A 354 10.14 -16.02 5.00
N ASP A 355 10.03 -16.54 3.79
CA ASP A 355 10.17 -15.77 2.54
C ASP A 355 8.85 -15.39 1.89
N SER A 356 7.74 -16.04 2.23
CA SER A 356 6.44 -15.76 1.62
C SER A 356 5.30 -16.11 2.57
N VAL A 357 4.11 -15.57 2.33
CA VAL A 357 2.86 -16.10 2.90
C VAL A 357 2.23 -17.05 1.90
N LEU A 358 1.81 -18.22 2.37
CA LEU A 358 1.07 -19.21 1.59
C LEU A 358 -0.41 -18.97 1.80
N VAL A 359 -1.16 -18.75 0.73
CA VAL A 359 -2.62 -18.56 0.78
C VAL A 359 -3.29 -19.72 0.06
N ARG A 360 -4.22 -20.41 0.73
CA ARG A 360 -4.91 -21.56 0.13
C ARG A 360 -5.67 -21.13 -1.13
N ALA A 361 -5.38 -21.78 -2.26
CA ALA A 361 -5.93 -21.42 -3.56
C ALA A 361 -7.39 -21.88 -3.72
N SER A 362 -7.70 -23.10 -3.28
CA SER A 362 -9.02 -23.71 -3.40
C SER A 362 -9.64 -24.06 -2.05
N THR A 363 -10.97 -24.01 -1.98
CA THR A 363 -11.76 -24.56 -0.85
C THR A 363 -12.19 -26.01 -1.10
N ASP A 364 -11.91 -26.55 -2.29
CA ASP A 364 -12.22 -27.93 -2.67
C ASP A 364 -11.38 -28.91 -1.83
N PRO A 365 -11.99 -29.90 -1.16
CA PRO A 365 -11.27 -30.95 -0.43
C PRO A 365 -10.17 -31.65 -1.22
N ASP A 366 -10.35 -31.84 -2.53
CA ASP A 366 -9.41 -32.59 -3.36
C ASP A 366 -8.21 -31.75 -3.83
N ARG A 367 -8.29 -30.41 -3.72
CA ARG A 367 -7.26 -29.45 -4.17
C ARG A 367 -6.70 -28.61 -3.03
N ARG A 368 -6.61 -29.19 -1.83
CA ARG A 368 -6.18 -28.47 -0.62
C ARG A 368 -4.72 -28.08 -0.62
N ASP A 369 -3.88 -28.85 -1.28
CA ASP A 369 -2.43 -28.65 -1.29
C ASP A 369 -1.99 -27.55 -2.27
N GLU A 370 -2.94 -26.89 -2.94
CA GLU A 370 -2.66 -25.76 -3.81
C GLU A 370 -2.63 -24.46 -3.02
N TYR A 371 -1.49 -23.77 -3.10
CA TYR A 371 -1.25 -22.51 -2.43
C TYR A 371 -0.75 -21.47 -3.43
N TRP A 372 -1.18 -20.23 -3.23
CA TRP A 372 -0.53 -19.07 -3.80
C TRP A 372 0.58 -18.60 -2.88
N HIS A 373 1.75 -18.37 -3.44
CA HIS A 373 2.90 -17.85 -2.71
C HIS A 373 2.93 -16.34 -2.90
N THR A 374 2.84 -15.56 -1.81
CA THR A 374 2.90 -14.09 -1.90
C THR A 374 4.08 -13.53 -1.12
N ARG A 375 4.91 -12.73 -1.80
CA ARG A 375 5.97 -11.90 -1.20
C ARG A 375 5.50 -10.46 -1.12
N VAL A 376 5.88 -9.79 -0.03
CA VAL A 376 5.55 -8.39 0.20
C VAL A 376 6.83 -7.62 0.44
N GLY A 377 6.99 -6.51 -0.27
CA GLY A 377 8.10 -5.59 -0.13
C GLY A 377 7.62 -4.19 0.18
N VAL A 378 8.43 -3.45 0.93
CA VAL A 378 8.23 -2.02 1.20
C VAL A 378 9.30 -1.25 0.46
N ILE A 379 8.92 -0.13 -0.16
CA ILE A 379 9.86 0.79 -0.79
C ILE A 379 10.18 1.88 0.23
N PRO A 380 11.40 1.92 0.80
CA PRO A 380 11.74 2.90 1.80
C PRO A 380 11.83 4.29 1.15
N PRO A 381 11.17 5.33 1.71
CA PRO A 381 11.28 6.68 1.16
C PRO A 381 12.71 7.27 1.17
N SER A 382 13.61 6.71 1.99
CA SER A 382 15.04 7.07 2.02
C SER A 382 15.80 6.59 0.78
N LYS A 383 15.28 5.59 0.07
CA LYS A 383 15.95 4.94 -1.05
C LYS A 383 15.56 5.55 -2.39
N ILE A 384 14.44 6.27 -2.47
CA ILE A 384 14.11 7.01 -3.69
C ILE A 384 15.03 8.24 -3.78
N PRO A 385 15.83 8.36 -4.85
CA PRO A 385 16.72 9.50 -5.01
C PRO A 385 15.87 10.78 -5.18
N PRO A 386 16.31 11.91 -4.59
CA PRO A 386 15.62 13.20 -4.68
C PRO A 386 15.75 13.86 -6.08
N VAL A 387 15.49 13.10 -7.14
CA VAL A 387 15.50 13.53 -8.55
C VAL A 387 14.13 13.99 -9.00
N GLN A 388 14.09 14.69 -10.13
CA GLN A 388 12.86 15.06 -10.80
C GLN A 388 12.26 13.84 -11.49
N LEU A 389 11.04 13.48 -11.10
CA LEU A 389 10.27 12.37 -11.63
C LEU A 389 9.14 12.93 -12.49
N GLY A 390 9.10 12.50 -13.76
CA GLY A 390 8.01 12.86 -14.66
C GLY A 390 6.68 12.20 -14.28
N PRO A 391 5.56 12.58 -14.91
CA PRO A 391 4.23 12.05 -14.56
C PRO A 391 4.08 10.53 -14.77
N ALA A 392 4.82 9.95 -15.72
CA ALA A 392 4.76 8.54 -16.09
C ALA A 392 5.90 7.70 -15.48
N TRP A 393 6.58 8.19 -14.44
CA TRP A 393 7.78 7.53 -13.88
C TRP A 393 7.51 6.14 -13.29
N LEU A 394 6.29 5.85 -12.83
CA LEU A 394 5.89 4.53 -12.33
C LEU A 394 5.40 3.58 -13.43
N THR A 395 5.22 4.04 -14.67
CA THR A 395 4.64 3.23 -15.75
C THR A 395 5.33 1.87 -15.93
N PRO A 396 6.68 1.73 -15.84
CA PRO A 396 7.31 0.43 -15.98
C PRO A 396 6.78 -0.59 -14.96
N LEU A 397 6.64 -0.19 -13.69
CA LEU A 397 6.12 -1.03 -12.62
C LEU A 397 4.60 -1.28 -12.73
N LEU A 398 3.84 -0.33 -13.30
CA LEU A 398 2.38 -0.43 -13.38
C LEU A 398 1.91 -1.31 -14.55
N SER A 399 2.55 -1.25 -15.73
CA SER A 399 2.08 -1.97 -16.93
C SER A 399 3.15 -2.58 -17.84
N ARG A 400 4.45 -2.49 -17.49
CA ARG A 400 5.54 -3.05 -18.31
C ARG A 400 6.41 -4.05 -17.55
N VAL A 401 5.82 -4.74 -16.58
CA VAL A 401 6.50 -5.87 -15.95
C VAL A 401 6.47 -7.02 -16.95
N GLU A 402 7.64 -7.62 -17.19
CA GLU A 402 7.74 -8.76 -18.09
C GLU A 402 6.85 -9.92 -17.60
N PRO A 403 6.21 -10.66 -18.52
CA PRO A 403 5.47 -11.85 -18.13
C PRO A 403 6.41 -13.00 -17.77
N ASP A 404 5.88 -13.98 -17.05
CA ASP A 404 6.58 -15.25 -16.85
C ASP A 404 6.58 -16.03 -18.18
N PRO A 405 7.75 -16.46 -18.68
CA PRO A 405 7.82 -17.28 -19.89
C PRO A 405 7.22 -18.68 -19.70
N GLY A 406 6.86 -19.06 -18.47
CA GLY A 406 6.46 -20.43 -18.11
C GLY A 406 7.66 -21.37 -18.05
N ASP A 407 7.40 -22.61 -17.64
CA ASP A 407 8.38 -23.70 -17.66
C ASP A 407 7.80 -24.89 -18.43
N PRO A 408 8.33 -25.20 -19.64
CA PRO A 408 7.92 -26.38 -20.39
C PRO A 408 8.23 -27.72 -19.70
N GLY A 409 9.15 -27.73 -18.72
CA GLY A 409 9.49 -28.92 -17.94
C GLY A 409 8.44 -29.29 -16.89
N ASP A 410 7.74 -28.29 -16.35
CA ASP A 410 6.76 -28.42 -15.27
C ASP A 410 5.31 -28.17 -15.74
N ASP A 411 5.07 -28.18 -17.07
CA ASP A 411 3.78 -27.86 -17.71
C ASP A 411 3.16 -26.51 -17.24
N LEU A 412 4.02 -25.56 -16.84
CA LEU A 412 3.61 -24.29 -16.29
C LEU A 412 3.38 -23.28 -17.42
N PRO A 413 2.13 -22.85 -17.71
CA PRO A 413 1.87 -21.97 -18.85
C PRO A 413 2.46 -20.57 -18.61
N PRO A 414 2.86 -19.85 -19.67
CA PRO A 414 3.28 -18.46 -19.54
C PRO A 414 2.12 -17.62 -18.99
N SER A 415 2.43 -16.68 -18.09
CA SER A 415 1.41 -15.88 -17.40
C SER A 415 1.91 -14.47 -17.10
N PRO A 416 1.02 -13.46 -17.11
CA PRO A 416 1.35 -12.14 -16.59
C PRO A 416 1.80 -12.19 -15.11
N THR A 417 2.69 -11.28 -14.73
CA THR A 417 3.20 -11.18 -13.35
C THR A 417 2.17 -10.52 -12.43
N MET A 418 1.55 -11.30 -11.55
CA MET A 418 0.54 -10.81 -10.60
C MET A 418 1.17 -9.93 -9.52
N ARG A 419 0.65 -8.71 -9.37
CA ARG A 419 1.18 -7.75 -8.40
C ARG A 419 0.13 -6.81 -7.86
N THR A 420 0.30 -6.40 -6.61
CA THR A 420 -0.48 -5.34 -5.99
C THR A 420 0.46 -4.23 -5.56
N ILE A 421 0.21 -3.01 -5.99
CA ILE A 421 1.00 -1.84 -5.63
C ILE A 421 0.13 -0.93 -4.79
N THR A 422 0.59 -0.57 -3.60
CA THR A 422 -0.13 0.35 -2.73
C THR A 422 0.71 1.57 -2.42
N VAL A 423 0.10 2.75 -2.53
CA VAL A 423 0.69 4.03 -2.13
C VAL A 423 -0.22 4.66 -1.11
N ARG A 424 0.22 4.67 0.14
CA ARG A 424 -0.43 5.41 1.22
C ARG A 424 0.13 6.82 1.24
N MET A 425 -0.76 7.81 1.31
CA MET A 425 -0.47 9.23 1.43
C MET A 425 -1.16 9.77 2.67
N ASP A 426 -0.37 10.09 3.70
CA ASP A 426 -0.83 10.82 4.86
C ASP A 426 -0.67 12.33 4.61
N LEU A 427 -1.80 13.04 4.64
CA LEU A 427 -1.91 14.44 4.29
C LEU A 427 -1.57 15.32 5.49
N VAL A 428 -0.63 16.24 5.30
CA VAL A 428 -0.19 17.20 6.30
C VAL A 428 -0.75 18.58 5.96
N PRO A 429 -1.53 19.20 6.87
CA PRO A 429 -2.03 20.56 6.69
C PRO A 429 -0.96 21.56 6.28
N ALA A 430 -1.28 22.46 5.33
CA ALA A 430 -0.34 23.41 4.75
C ALA A 430 0.37 24.29 5.81
N ARG A 431 -0.32 24.65 6.91
CA ARG A 431 0.30 25.39 8.03
C ARG A 431 1.44 24.61 8.69
N ILE A 432 1.23 23.32 8.95
CA ILE A 432 2.22 22.45 9.59
C ILE A 432 3.36 22.16 8.61
N ALA A 433 3.02 21.84 7.36
CA ALA A 433 3.99 21.57 6.30
C ALA A 433 4.92 22.78 6.04
N ARG A 434 4.38 24.01 6.03
CA ARG A 434 5.19 25.24 5.91
C ARG A 434 6.17 25.41 7.06
N GLN A 435 5.75 25.14 8.30
CA GLN A 435 6.61 25.26 9.46
C GLN A 435 7.76 24.24 9.44
N ALA A 436 7.46 22.99 9.04
CA ALA A 436 8.48 21.95 8.85
C ALA A 436 9.46 22.34 7.74
N THR A 437 8.94 22.78 6.59
CA THR A 437 9.73 23.21 5.43
C THR A 437 10.65 24.40 5.77
N LYS A 438 10.16 25.37 6.55
CA LYS A 438 10.99 26.49 7.03
C LYS A 438 12.20 25.98 7.82
N ARG A 439 11.98 25.04 8.74
CA ARG A 439 13.07 24.44 9.54
C ARG A 439 14.06 23.67 8.67
N HIS A 440 13.57 22.87 7.73
CA HIS A 440 14.43 22.10 6.83
C HIS A 440 15.29 23.02 5.96
N ALA A 441 14.68 24.04 5.35
CA ALA A 441 15.41 25.03 4.55
C ALA A 441 16.48 25.79 5.37
N THR A 442 16.20 26.10 6.64
CA THR A 442 17.20 26.74 7.52
C THR A 442 18.34 25.79 7.86
N ASN A 443 18.05 24.52 8.17
CA ASN A 443 19.08 23.52 8.50
C ASN A 443 19.96 23.20 7.29
N ASP A 444 19.38 23.04 6.11
CA ASP A 444 20.12 22.76 4.87
C ASP A 444 21.04 23.95 4.51
N ALA A 445 20.55 25.19 4.68
CA ALA A 445 21.38 26.39 4.49
C ALA A 445 22.51 26.49 5.51
N ALA A 446 22.26 26.16 6.78
CA ALA A 446 23.30 26.15 7.81
C ALA A 446 24.38 25.10 7.53
N LYS A 447 23.98 23.90 7.09
CA LYS A 447 24.91 22.81 6.74
C LYS A 447 25.77 23.15 5.52
N ALA A 448 25.17 23.80 4.51
CA ALA A 448 25.91 24.28 3.35
C ALA A 448 26.99 25.32 3.74
N ILE A 449 26.67 26.25 4.64
CA ILE A 449 27.64 27.22 5.17
C ILE A 449 28.75 26.50 5.95
N GLU A 450 28.40 25.52 6.78
CA GLU A 450 29.38 24.75 7.56
C GLU A 450 30.36 23.97 6.66
N LEU A 451 29.86 23.34 5.60
CA LEU A 451 30.71 22.64 4.62
C LEU A 451 31.62 23.60 3.87
N GLN A 452 31.10 24.76 3.46
CA GLN A 452 31.87 25.81 2.82
C GLN A 452 32.99 26.33 3.74
N GLN A 453 32.69 26.55 5.03
CA GLN A 453 33.69 26.95 6.03
C GLN A 453 34.76 25.88 6.26
N LYS A 454 34.41 24.60 6.14
CA LYS A 454 35.35 23.47 6.25
C LYS A 454 36.13 23.20 4.97
N GLY A 455 35.86 23.91 3.87
CA GLY A 455 36.52 23.69 2.57
C GLY A 455 36.28 22.30 1.99
N GLN A 456 35.20 21.62 2.39
CA GLN A 456 34.87 20.27 1.91
C GLN A 456 34.09 20.37 0.60
N ILE A 457 34.46 19.55 -0.38
CA ILE A 457 33.76 19.41 -1.65
C ILE A 457 32.63 18.40 -1.45
N SER A 458 31.40 18.77 -1.81
CA SER A 458 30.23 17.88 -1.72
C SER A 458 30.23 16.86 -2.86
N ASP A 459 29.61 15.71 -2.61
CA ASP A 459 29.32 14.65 -3.56
C ASP A 459 28.07 14.95 -4.44
N GLY A 460 27.46 16.14 -4.30
CA GLY A 460 26.22 16.50 -4.98
C GLY A 460 24.96 16.24 -4.16
N SER A 461 25.06 15.46 -3.08
CA SER A 461 23.90 15.09 -2.25
C SER A 461 23.29 16.30 -1.55
N GLU A 462 24.12 17.22 -1.06
CA GLU A 462 23.68 18.41 -0.32
C GLU A 462 23.03 19.45 -1.24
N GLU A 463 23.55 19.64 -2.46
CA GLU A 463 22.96 20.50 -3.48
C GLU A 463 21.56 20.01 -3.86
N VAL A 464 21.40 18.70 -4.03
CA VAL A 464 20.10 18.11 -4.35
C VAL A 464 19.11 18.32 -3.19
N LEU A 465 19.54 18.11 -1.93
CA LEU A 465 18.69 18.35 -0.75
C LEU A 465 18.28 19.83 -0.62
N SER A 466 19.22 20.75 -0.81
CA SER A 466 18.98 22.19 -0.79
C SER A 466 17.99 22.61 -1.89
N SER A 467 18.15 22.06 -3.10
CA SER A 467 17.22 22.30 -4.23
C SER A 467 15.81 21.78 -3.94
N SER A 468 15.70 20.63 -3.28
CA SER A 468 14.42 20.02 -2.89
C SER A 468 13.70 20.87 -1.84
N SER A 469 14.42 21.32 -0.80
CA SER A 469 13.87 22.21 0.23
C SER A 469 13.46 23.57 -0.34
N ALA A 470 14.20 24.10 -1.31
CA ALA A 470 13.84 25.34 -2.00
C ALA A 470 12.55 25.22 -2.80
N ARG A 471 12.38 24.13 -3.56
CA ARG A 471 11.14 23.85 -4.30
C ARG A 471 9.95 23.66 -3.39
N ARG A 472 10.09 22.87 -2.32
CA ARG A 472 9.00 22.68 -1.35
C ARG A 472 8.54 24.01 -0.73
N ARG A 473 9.47 24.95 -0.52
CA ARG A 473 9.14 26.30 -0.03
C ARG A 473 8.34 27.09 -1.05
N GLU A 474 8.64 26.92 -2.34
CA GLU A 474 7.90 27.51 -3.45
C GLU A 474 6.49 26.91 -3.55
N ASP A 475 6.38 25.59 -3.57
CA ASP A 475 5.10 24.86 -3.63
C ASP A 475 4.20 25.23 -2.43
N LEU A 476 4.76 25.33 -1.22
CA LEU A 476 4.01 25.65 -0.01
C LEU A 476 3.87 27.15 0.25
N LYS A 477 4.12 28.03 -0.74
CA LYS A 477 3.85 29.48 -0.57
C LYS A 477 2.39 29.73 -0.18
N ALA A 478 2.15 30.80 0.57
CA ALA A 478 0.78 31.19 0.88
C ALA A 478 0.02 31.51 -0.42
N GLY A 479 -1.18 30.94 -0.58
CA GLY A 479 -2.02 31.16 -1.77
C GLY A 479 -1.90 30.10 -2.86
N THR A 480 -0.93 29.17 -2.79
CA THR A 480 -0.78 28.10 -3.80
C THR A 480 -1.81 26.97 -3.65
N GLY A 481 -2.40 26.84 -2.46
CA GLY A 481 -3.35 25.77 -2.15
C GLY A 481 -2.72 24.41 -1.86
N TYR A 482 -1.41 24.21 -2.08
CA TYR A 482 -0.75 22.93 -1.86
C TYR A 482 -0.56 22.58 -0.39
N HIS A 483 -0.56 21.26 -0.13
CA HIS A 483 -0.43 20.66 1.20
C HIS A 483 0.81 19.76 1.27
N GLY A 484 1.24 19.44 2.50
CA GLY A 484 2.29 18.45 2.67
C GLY A 484 1.73 17.04 2.51
N VAL A 485 2.54 16.11 2.01
CA VAL A 485 2.18 14.70 1.90
C VAL A 485 3.35 13.87 2.39
N ILE A 486 3.04 12.89 3.22
CA ILE A 486 3.98 11.87 3.66
C ILE A 486 3.49 10.56 3.06
N TRP A 487 4.35 9.91 2.29
CA TRP A 487 3.95 8.76 1.51
C TRP A 487 4.75 7.51 1.91
N SER A 488 4.16 6.37 1.63
CA SER A 488 4.80 5.07 1.70
C SER A 488 4.25 4.16 0.64
N MET A 489 5.09 3.28 0.13
CA MET A 489 4.71 2.35 -0.92
C MET A 489 5.05 0.93 -0.51
N ALA A 490 4.12 0.02 -0.77
CA ALA A 490 4.31 -1.41 -0.62
C ALA A 490 3.91 -2.11 -1.92
N VAL A 491 4.53 -3.25 -2.17
CA VAL A 491 4.25 -4.12 -3.30
C VAL A 491 4.05 -5.54 -2.82
N ALA A 492 2.99 -6.20 -3.25
CA ALA A 492 2.84 -7.64 -3.14
C ALA A 492 3.02 -8.27 -4.51
N VAL A 493 3.75 -9.37 -4.57
CA VAL A 493 3.94 -10.20 -5.77
C VAL A 493 3.44 -11.58 -5.43
N THR A 494 2.66 -12.18 -6.34
CA THR A 494 2.05 -13.49 -6.14
C THR A 494 2.50 -14.44 -7.25
N GLY A 495 3.00 -15.61 -6.87
CA GLY A 495 3.41 -16.69 -7.77
C GLY A 495 2.67 -18.00 -7.45
N ARG A 496 2.65 -18.92 -8.40
CA ARG A 496 1.99 -20.23 -8.30
C ARG A 496 2.73 -21.19 -7.37
N ASP A 497 4.04 -21.06 -7.32
CA ASP A 497 4.95 -21.82 -6.48
C ASP A 497 6.09 -20.90 -5.99
N ALA A 498 7.05 -21.45 -5.25
CA ALA A 498 8.16 -20.69 -4.72
C ALA A 498 9.13 -20.16 -5.80
N ASP A 499 9.38 -20.95 -6.86
CA ASP A 499 10.34 -20.59 -7.91
C ASP A 499 9.73 -19.54 -8.86
N ASP A 500 8.45 -19.69 -9.22
CA ASP A 500 7.67 -18.68 -9.95
C ASP A 500 7.60 -17.37 -9.17
N LEU A 501 7.42 -17.43 -7.85
CA LEU A 501 7.43 -16.24 -7.00
C LEU A 501 8.78 -15.52 -7.03
N ASP A 502 9.89 -16.25 -6.93
CA ASP A 502 11.23 -15.65 -6.94
C ASP A 502 11.52 -15.00 -8.30
N ARG A 503 11.22 -15.68 -9.41
CA ARG A 503 11.31 -15.08 -10.75
C ARG A 503 10.42 -13.85 -10.89
N ALA A 504 9.20 -13.88 -10.35
CA ALA A 504 8.29 -12.75 -10.37
C ALA A 504 8.82 -11.56 -9.56
N CYS A 505 9.43 -11.81 -8.40
CA CYS A 505 10.10 -10.79 -7.59
C CYS A 505 11.26 -10.14 -8.33
N ASP A 506 12.06 -10.90 -9.09
CA ASP A 506 13.14 -10.35 -9.91
C ASP A 506 12.60 -9.45 -11.03
N ARG A 507 11.56 -9.88 -11.76
CA ARG A 507 10.91 -9.07 -12.81
C ARG A 507 10.33 -7.77 -12.26
N VAL A 508 9.67 -7.83 -11.10
CA VAL A 508 9.14 -6.64 -10.42
C VAL A 508 10.26 -5.72 -9.92
N THR A 509 11.36 -6.27 -9.44
CA THR A 509 12.54 -5.50 -9.02
C THR A 509 13.21 -4.80 -10.21
N ALA A 510 13.33 -5.47 -11.35
CA ALA A 510 13.83 -4.87 -12.58
C ALA A 510 12.94 -3.69 -13.05
N ALA A 511 11.62 -3.90 -13.12
CA ALA A 511 10.67 -2.84 -13.48
C ALA A 511 10.64 -1.68 -12.47
N ALA A 512 10.91 -1.95 -11.19
CA ALA A 512 11.08 -0.92 -10.17
C ALA A 512 12.35 -0.10 -10.41
N GLY A 513 13.46 -0.74 -10.80
CA GLY A 513 14.70 -0.07 -11.21
C GLY A 513 14.47 0.93 -12.35
N ASP A 514 13.72 0.51 -13.38
CA ASP A 514 13.31 1.38 -14.50
C ASP A 514 12.37 2.52 -14.07
N SER A 515 11.68 2.33 -12.94
CA SER A 515 10.84 3.34 -12.29
C SER A 515 11.61 4.16 -11.26
N ALA A 516 12.94 4.29 -11.35
CA ALA A 516 13.78 5.03 -10.41
C ALA A 516 13.63 4.60 -8.93
N ILE A 517 13.22 3.35 -8.68
CA ILE A 517 13.17 2.72 -7.37
C ILE A 517 14.35 1.75 -7.29
N PRO A 518 15.46 2.13 -6.63
CA PRO A 518 16.67 1.32 -6.66
C PRO A 518 16.60 0.06 -5.79
N GLU A 519 15.70 0.03 -4.80
CA GLU A 519 15.62 -1.07 -3.83
C GLU A 519 14.17 -1.27 -3.37
N ILE A 520 13.69 -2.51 -3.49
CA ILE A 520 12.51 -3.01 -2.78
C ILE A 520 13.01 -3.81 -1.59
N ARG A 521 12.61 -3.42 -0.38
CA ARG A 521 12.93 -4.18 0.82
C ARG A 521 11.86 -5.23 1.04
N TRP A 522 12.11 -6.45 0.57
CA TRP A 522 11.26 -7.60 0.86
C TRP A 522 11.22 -7.86 2.38
N CYS A 523 10.01 -8.07 2.91
CA CYS A 523 9.85 -8.48 4.30
C CYS A 523 10.50 -9.85 4.51
N THR A 524 10.78 -10.18 5.77
CA THR A 524 11.24 -11.51 6.19
C THR A 524 10.47 -11.88 7.45
N ASP A 525 9.90 -13.09 7.50
CA ASP A 525 9.08 -13.59 8.61
C ASP A 525 7.77 -12.85 8.92
N ASP A 526 7.47 -11.78 8.18
CA ASP A 526 6.36 -10.86 8.44
C ASP A 526 5.36 -10.75 7.29
N HIS A 527 5.44 -11.63 6.29
CA HIS A 527 4.59 -11.58 5.10
C HIS A 527 3.10 -11.70 5.42
N ASP A 528 2.74 -12.45 6.46
CA ASP A 528 1.37 -12.58 6.95
C ASP A 528 0.78 -11.25 7.44
N ILE A 529 1.60 -10.39 8.08
CA ILE A 529 1.19 -9.03 8.47
C ILE A 529 1.28 -8.09 7.27
N ALA A 530 2.39 -8.16 6.53
CA ALA A 530 2.69 -7.22 5.47
C ALA A 530 1.68 -7.32 4.31
N GLN A 531 1.08 -8.49 4.06
CA GLN A 531 0.04 -8.66 3.05
C GLN A 531 -1.14 -7.70 3.27
N PHE A 532 -1.53 -7.43 4.52
CA PHE A 532 -2.59 -6.47 4.85
C PHE A 532 -2.23 -5.01 4.55
N TRP A 533 -0.95 -4.67 4.35
CA TRP A 533 -0.53 -3.34 3.88
C TRP A 533 -0.80 -3.14 2.38
N THR A 534 -0.98 -4.25 1.66
CA THR A 534 -1.27 -4.24 0.22
C THR A 534 -2.76 -4.32 -0.10
N LEU A 535 -3.60 -4.52 0.93
CA LEU A 535 -5.05 -4.45 0.84
C LEU A 535 -5.55 -3.00 1.00
N PRO A 536 -6.73 -2.66 0.46
CA PRO A 536 -7.36 -1.35 0.61
C PRO A 536 -7.94 -1.18 2.02
N LEU A 537 -7.13 -1.31 3.06
CA LEU A 537 -7.50 -1.19 4.47
C LEU A 537 -7.05 0.13 5.11
N GLY A 538 -6.49 1.05 4.34
CA GLY A 538 -5.90 2.29 4.87
C GLY A 538 -4.72 2.01 5.81
N ARG A 539 -4.00 0.91 5.59
CA ARG A 539 -2.88 0.39 6.42
C ARG A 539 -1.53 0.55 5.73
N GLY A 540 -0.47 0.23 6.45
CA GLY A 540 0.91 0.38 5.99
C GLY A 540 1.64 1.58 6.61
N LEU A 541 2.96 1.60 6.44
CA LEU A 541 3.88 2.47 7.14
C LEU A 541 3.94 3.91 6.59
N ALA A 542 3.14 4.86 7.11
CA ALA A 542 3.57 6.26 7.08
C ALA A 542 3.07 7.14 8.25
N ARG A 543 2.86 6.56 9.44
CA ARG A 543 2.56 7.37 10.64
C ARG A 543 3.82 8.06 11.18
N THR A 544 4.09 9.26 10.68
CA THR A 544 5.14 10.13 11.19
C THR A 544 4.64 11.02 12.33
N LYS A 545 5.56 11.74 12.99
CA LYS A 545 5.21 12.74 14.02
C LYS A 545 4.20 13.79 13.53
N PHE A 546 4.17 14.09 12.23
CA PHE A 546 3.34 15.15 11.67
C PHE A 546 1.89 14.73 11.42
N THR A 547 1.63 13.42 11.33
CA THR A 547 0.30 12.85 11.09
C THR A 547 -0.34 12.33 12.38
N ARG A 548 0.38 12.46 13.50
CA ARG A 548 -0.07 12.15 14.87
C ARG A 548 -0.98 13.19 15.50
N ASN A 549 -1.46 14.24 14.82
CA ASN A 549 -2.24 15.31 15.45
C ASN A 549 -3.73 15.27 15.12
#